data_AF-A0A945X1H3-F1
#
_entry.id   AF-A0A945X1H3-F1
#
_cell.length_a   1.000
_cell.length_b   1.000
_cell.length_c   1.000
_cell.angle_alpha   90.00
_cell.angle_beta   90.00
_cell.angle_gamma   90.00
#
_symmetry.space_group_name_H-M   'P 1'
#
loop_
_entity.id
_entity.type
_entity.pdbx_description
1 polymer ?
#
loop_
_entity_poly.entity_id
_entity_poly.type
_entity_poly.pdbx_seq_one_letter_code
_entity_poly.pdbx_strand_id
1 'polypeptide(L)'
;MVTLATDVCSNPAAAGLSTQSRPYSILRLMAIVLVAPLALRAADETVFTADFSGTKPLEQDGWEQVTTPAQSHYEAREGVLRVTCRQNPHHDGFIRRRIPIVKRGSLEFDANIAMEQAGNKLGVALTVSIYNIGTWFHDYCKDWRRYFPGGPNQRLPGFSTEPVGHQRLTPVKLGEWSHYRILFDHDAGTVEYYCNDMRDPVHIDYDVPILGREEYEGGTLRIGSMGLTKGPVVYGIRNVVLKQTTPDSESNSPRETVLLFHGMSSDQYNLGGLFTETVAAGKTRVYTVRTHGAAIAPRNQLKVDRLPSAATVAKASAIVLVDMPLSPGECLPPPLLRQLIDAVHNGARLVIVGGMFSLGKGGYSESALNPLLPIEVDSPWGVTRFPEPRPLCSEAGPLGVALEAPHVLWYHSVNVKEGATVGMTADGKPMFVSWPIGEGSVSVSLPCPAGNVWSKGTPAFWRTTTWRQWLESKILEGR
;
A
#
# COMPACT_ATOMS: atom_id res chain seq x y z
N MET A 1 16.58 14.51 45.45
CA MET A 1 17.71 14.91 46.31
C MET A 1 17.09 15.46 47.59
N VAL A 2 17.44 14.95 48.78
CA VAL A 2 16.85 15.28 50.10
C VAL A 2 15.33 14.96 50.19
N THR A 3 14.78 13.89 50.78
CA THR A 3 14.88 13.18 52.09
C THR A 3 14.36 13.92 53.34
N LEU A 4 13.37 13.27 54.00
CA LEU A 4 13.16 13.22 55.47
C LEU A 4 12.59 14.50 56.15
N ALA A 5 11.90 14.46 57.30
CA ALA A 5 11.43 13.35 58.18
C ALA A 5 10.45 13.84 59.28
N THR A 6 9.73 12.89 59.95
CA THR A 6 9.35 12.87 61.41
C THR A 6 8.49 14.04 61.99
N ASP A 7 7.73 13.98 63.10
CA ASP A 7 7.12 12.92 63.96
C ASP A 7 5.88 13.55 64.70
N VAL A 8 5.24 13.09 65.80
CA VAL A 8 5.55 12.12 66.87
C VAL A 8 4.28 11.48 67.48
N CYS A 9 4.49 10.48 68.35
CA CYS A 9 3.60 9.87 69.36
C CYS A 9 2.45 10.74 69.95
N SER A 10 1.33 10.12 70.37
CA SER A 10 1.25 9.54 71.73
C SER A 10 0.06 8.56 71.93
N ASN A 11 0.22 7.62 72.88
CA ASN A 11 -0.69 6.50 73.14
C ASN A 11 -0.47 5.88 74.53
N PRO A 12 -1.53 5.63 75.32
CA PRO A 12 -1.57 4.60 76.39
C PRO A 12 -2.76 3.61 76.17
N ALA A 13 -2.62 2.28 76.20
CA ALA A 13 -2.20 1.39 77.30
C ALA A 13 -3.06 1.54 78.58
N ALA A 14 -3.60 0.51 79.26
CA ALA A 14 -3.84 -0.94 78.98
C ALA A 14 -4.88 -1.43 80.05
N ALA A 15 -5.30 -2.70 80.27
CA ALA A 15 -5.03 -4.05 79.74
C ALA A 15 -6.23 -4.98 80.08
N GLY A 16 -6.27 -6.24 79.61
CA GLY A 16 -7.21 -7.27 80.11
C GLY A 16 -7.28 -8.57 79.29
N LEU A 17 -7.35 -9.74 79.95
CA LEU A 17 -7.43 -11.07 79.30
C LEU A 17 -8.85 -11.67 79.34
N SER A 18 -9.22 -12.42 78.29
CA SER A 18 -9.97 -13.69 78.43
C SER A 18 -9.87 -14.52 77.13
N THR A 19 -10.22 -15.81 77.18
CA THR A 19 -10.10 -16.77 76.07
C THR A 19 -11.44 -17.40 75.72
N GLN A 20 -11.72 -17.63 74.43
CA GLN A 20 -12.43 -18.81 73.92
C GLN A 20 -12.35 -18.94 72.39
N SER A 21 -12.87 -20.04 71.84
CA SER A 21 -12.26 -20.75 70.71
C SER A 21 -13.11 -20.92 69.45
N ARG A 22 -12.46 -20.81 68.28
CA ARG A 22 -12.81 -21.40 66.95
C ARG A 22 -14.11 -20.88 66.25
N PRO A 23 -14.25 -21.10 64.92
CA PRO A 23 -13.26 -20.85 63.88
C PRO A 23 -13.87 -20.10 62.67
N TYR A 24 -13.12 -19.17 62.06
CA TYR A 24 -13.57 -18.55 60.80
C TYR A 24 -13.28 -19.45 59.60
N SER A 25 -14.30 -19.63 58.74
CA SER A 25 -14.19 -20.37 57.49
C SER A 25 -13.43 -19.54 56.46
N ILE A 26 -12.25 -19.99 56.05
CA ILE A 26 -11.49 -19.36 54.97
C ILE A 26 -12.17 -19.68 53.63
N LEU A 27 -12.88 -18.71 53.06
CA LEU A 27 -13.25 -18.77 51.64
C LEU A 27 -11.95 -18.75 50.82
N ARG A 28 -11.59 -19.90 50.26
CA ARG A 28 -10.59 -19.94 49.19
C ARG A 28 -11.19 -19.29 47.95
N LEU A 29 -10.78 -18.05 47.69
CA LEU A 29 -11.09 -17.37 46.43
C LEU A 29 -10.35 -18.11 45.29
N MET A 30 -10.99 -19.10 44.67
CA MET A 30 -10.46 -19.70 43.45
C MET A 30 -10.61 -18.67 42.33
N ALA A 31 -9.53 -17.94 42.06
CA ALA A 31 -9.38 -17.21 40.82
C ALA A 31 -9.39 -18.21 39.66
N ILE A 32 -10.56 -18.41 39.06
CA ILE A 32 -10.68 -19.03 37.75
C ILE A 32 -10.03 -18.07 36.77
N VAL A 33 -8.74 -18.27 36.52
CA VAL A 33 -8.06 -17.67 35.38
C VAL A 33 -8.70 -18.31 34.15
N LEU A 34 -9.68 -17.60 33.60
CA LEU A 34 -10.15 -17.82 32.25
C LEU A 34 -8.97 -17.53 31.33
N VAL A 35 -8.18 -18.57 31.06
CA VAL A 35 -7.25 -18.61 29.92
C VAL A 35 -8.14 -18.64 28.68
N ALA A 36 -8.63 -17.46 28.30
CA ALA A 36 -9.04 -17.22 26.93
C ALA A 36 -7.90 -17.72 26.04
N PRO A 37 -8.18 -18.53 25.01
CA PRO A 37 -7.12 -19.01 24.15
C PRO A 37 -6.42 -17.79 23.55
N LEU A 38 -5.14 -17.59 23.88
CA LEU A 38 -4.30 -16.73 23.06
C LEU A 38 -4.27 -17.40 21.69
N ALA A 39 -5.06 -16.87 20.76
CA ALA A 39 -4.89 -17.17 19.36
C ALA A 39 -3.44 -16.82 19.05
N LEU A 40 -2.60 -17.85 18.83
CA LEU A 40 -1.25 -17.64 18.36
C LEU A 40 -1.40 -16.90 17.03
N ARG A 41 -1.01 -15.62 17.03
CA ARG A 41 -0.87 -14.83 15.82
C ARG A 41 0.05 -15.63 14.91
N ALA A 42 -0.49 -16.16 13.81
CA ALA A 42 0.30 -16.88 12.85
C ALA A 42 1.26 -15.87 12.18
N ALA A 43 2.49 -15.85 12.69
CA ALA A 43 3.56 -15.02 12.17
C ALA A 43 4.11 -15.65 10.88
N ASP A 44 4.74 -14.84 10.03
CA ASP A 44 5.37 -15.33 8.81
C ASP A 44 6.42 -16.42 9.14
N GLU A 45 6.17 -17.63 8.65
CA GLU A 45 7.03 -18.79 8.92
C GLU A 45 8.25 -18.75 7.99
N THR A 46 9.46 -18.68 8.55
CA THR A 46 10.69 -18.80 7.76
C THR A 46 10.89 -20.24 7.32
N VAL A 47 10.56 -20.54 6.05
CA VAL A 47 10.65 -21.89 5.48
C VAL A 47 12.00 -22.18 4.80
N PHE A 48 12.79 -21.14 4.50
CA PHE A 48 14.16 -21.29 3.98
C PHE A 48 15.02 -20.05 4.29
N THR A 49 16.32 -20.28 4.51
CA THR A 49 17.34 -19.23 4.66
C THR A 49 18.64 -19.69 4.01
N ALA A 50 19.40 -18.76 3.42
CA ALA A 50 20.78 -18.97 3.03
C ALA A 50 21.71 -18.12 3.92
N ASP A 51 22.66 -18.80 4.58
CA ASP A 51 23.65 -18.21 5.48
C ASP A 51 24.86 -17.63 4.72
N PHE A 52 25.33 -18.34 3.68
CA PHE A 52 26.57 -18.05 2.95
C PHE A 52 27.79 -17.83 3.87
N SER A 53 27.91 -18.60 4.96
CA SER A 53 29.00 -18.48 5.92
C SER A 53 30.39 -18.73 5.32
N GLY A 54 30.48 -19.59 4.30
CA GLY A 54 31.74 -20.06 3.72
C GLY A 54 32.43 -21.14 4.56
N THR A 55 31.74 -21.73 5.53
CA THR A 55 32.26 -22.83 6.37
C THR A 55 32.42 -24.14 5.61
N LYS A 56 31.77 -24.27 4.44
CA LYS A 56 31.82 -25.40 3.51
C LYS A 56 31.53 -24.93 2.08
N PRO A 57 31.83 -25.75 1.04
CA PRO A 57 31.47 -25.44 -0.34
C PRO A 57 29.96 -25.34 -0.56
N LEU A 58 29.55 -24.51 -1.53
CA LEU A 58 28.15 -24.24 -1.89
C LEU A 58 27.35 -25.53 -2.17
N GLU A 59 27.99 -26.54 -2.77
CA GLU A 59 27.42 -27.85 -3.07
C GLU A 59 27.05 -28.63 -1.80
N GLN A 60 27.82 -28.48 -0.72
CA GLN A 60 27.55 -29.06 0.60
C GLN A 60 26.52 -28.25 1.40
N ASP A 61 26.17 -27.06 0.92
CA ASP A 61 24.96 -26.30 1.29
C ASP A 61 23.77 -26.59 0.37
N GLY A 62 23.90 -27.53 -0.58
CA GLY A 62 22.80 -27.89 -1.50
C GLY A 62 22.51 -26.85 -2.58
N TRP A 63 23.48 -25.97 -2.88
CA TRP A 63 23.45 -25.13 -4.08
C TRP A 63 24.14 -25.85 -5.24
N GLU A 64 23.45 -25.94 -6.38
CA GLU A 64 24.00 -26.40 -7.65
C GLU A 64 24.67 -25.21 -8.37
N GLN A 65 25.98 -25.29 -8.60
CA GLN A 65 26.70 -24.31 -9.41
C GLN A 65 26.64 -24.67 -10.90
N VAL A 66 25.83 -23.93 -11.67
CA VAL A 66 25.73 -24.06 -13.13
C VAL A 66 26.63 -23.01 -13.76
N THR A 67 27.93 -23.28 -13.75
CA THR A 67 28.97 -22.38 -14.27
C THR A 67 30.18 -23.16 -14.82
N THR A 68 31.07 -22.46 -15.52
CA THR A 68 32.30 -22.97 -16.15
C THR A 68 33.47 -22.02 -15.89
N PRO A 69 34.73 -22.42 -16.10
CA PRO A 69 35.88 -21.56 -15.80
C PRO A 69 35.94 -20.22 -16.55
N ALA A 70 35.19 -20.06 -17.65
CA ALA A 70 35.07 -18.80 -18.40
C ALA A 70 33.93 -17.89 -17.91
N GLN A 71 32.94 -18.46 -17.22
CA GLN A 71 31.78 -17.76 -16.67
C GLN A 71 32.07 -17.13 -15.30
N SER A 72 31.09 -16.41 -14.77
CA SER A 72 31.08 -15.80 -13.44
C SER A 72 31.25 -16.83 -12.32
N HIS A 73 31.90 -16.41 -11.24
CA HIS A 73 32.26 -17.25 -10.10
C HIS A 73 31.48 -16.86 -8.84
N TYR A 74 31.13 -17.87 -8.03
CA TYR A 74 30.27 -17.77 -6.86
C TYR A 74 31.00 -18.32 -5.64
N GLU A 75 31.17 -17.50 -4.61
CA GLU A 75 31.90 -17.81 -3.38
C GLU A 75 31.00 -17.45 -2.18
N ALA A 76 30.73 -18.40 -1.29
CA ALA A 76 30.14 -18.10 0.01
C ALA A 76 31.28 -17.75 0.99
N ARG A 77 31.19 -16.60 1.65
CA ARG A 77 32.22 -16.14 2.59
C ARG A 77 31.68 -15.11 3.57
N GLU A 78 31.94 -15.29 4.87
CA GLU A 78 31.67 -14.29 5.93
C GLU A 78 30.20 -13.83 6.00
N GLY A 79 29.26 -14.70 5.61
CA GLY A 79 27.83 -14.40 5.58
C GLY A 79 27.35 -13.73 4.28
N VAL A 80 28.19 -13.73 3.24
CA VAL A 80 27.92 -13.09 1.95
C VAL A 80 28.21 -14.06 0.80
N LEU A 81 27.24 -14.20 -0.11
CA LEU A 81 27.49 -14.72 -1.44
C LEU A 81 28.16 -13.62 -2.28
N ARG A 82 29.44 -13.83 -2.58
CA ARG A 82 30.26 -13.00 -3.45
C ARG A 82 30.12 -13.52 -4.88
N VAL A 83 29.49 -12.72 -5.74
CA VAL A 83 29.33 -13.02 -7.17
C VAL A 83 30.36 -12.20 -7.93
N THR A 84 31.46 -12.86 -8.36
CA THR A 84 32.49 -12.24 -9.20
C THR A 84 32.06 -12.34 -10.65
N CYS A 85 31.38 -11.31 -11.15
CA CYS A 85 30.86 -11.29 -12.50
C CYS A 85 31.96 -11.06 -13.53
N ARG A 86 31.91 -11.83 -14.62
CA ARG A 86 32.87 -11.78 -15.74
C ARG A 86 32.16 -11.42 -17.04
N GLN A 87 32.93 -11.01 -18.05
CA GLN A 87 32.39 -10.66 -19.36
C GLN A 87 32.07 -11.94 -20.16
N ASN A 88 30.83 -12.39 -20.09
CA ASN A 88 30.30 -13.48 -20.91
C ASN A 88 28.82 -13.22 -21.31
N PRO A 89 28.56 -12.26 -22.22
CA PRO A 89 27.22 -11.74 -22.50
C PRO A 89 26.18 -12.82 -22.82
N HIS A 90 25.06 -12.83 -22.08
CA HIS A 90 23.91 -13.72 -22.25
C HIS A 90 24.16 -15.23 -22.06
N HIS A 91 25.42 -15.66 -21.96
CA HIS A 91 25.84 -17.05 -21.79
C HIS A 91 26.56 -17.27 -20.45
N ASP A 92 26.15 -16.54 -19.41
CA ASP A 92 26.81 -16.54 -18.11
C ASP A 92 26.22 -17.57 -17.12
N GLY A 93 26.99 -17.86 -16.07
CA GLY A 93 26.65 -18.85 -15.05
C GLY A 93 25.60 -18.39 -14.04
N PHE A 94 25.25 -19.32 -13.15
CA PHE A 94 24.41 -19.08 -11.98
C PHE A 94 24.58 -20.17 -10.92
N ILE A 95 24.11 -19.90 -9.70
CA ILE A 95 23.80 -20.94 -8.73
C ILE A 95 22.28 -21.08 -8.58
N ARG A 96 21.81 -22.29 -8.31
CA ARG A 96 20.40 -22.54 -7.95
C ARG A 96 20.29 -23.49 -6.77
N ARG A 97 19.17 -23.40 -6.06
CA ARG A 97 18.83 -24.33 -4.97
C ARG A 97 17.35 -24.61 -4.97
N ARG A 98 17.00 -25.89 -4.73
CA ARG A 98 15.61 -26.29 -4.48
C ARG A 98 15.16 -25.76 -3.12
N ILE A 99 13.99 -25.15 -3.09
CA ILE A 99 13.35 -24.50 -1.94
C ILE A 99 11.91 -25.02 -1.81
N PRO A 100 11.28 -24.91 -0.63
CA PRO A 100 9.85 -25.20 -0.49
C PRO A 100 9.00 -24.38 -1.47
N ILE A 101 7.91 -24.98 -1.98
CA ILE A 101 6.92 -24.26 -2.79
C ILE A 101 5.95 -23.56 -1.82
N VAL A 102 5.97 -22.23 -1.87
CA VAL A 102 5.11 -21.35 -1.07
C VAL A 102 4.08 -20.70 -2.00
N LYS A 103 2.79 -20.76 -1.67
CA LYS A 103 1.73 -20.06 -2.43
C LYS A 103 1.66 -18.56 -2.11
N ARG A 104 1.75 -18.21 -0.82
CA ARG A 104 1.68 -16.83 -0.32
C ARG A 104 2.81 -16.58 0.67
N GLY A 105 3.59 -15.53 0.48
CA GLY A 105 4.78 -15.29 1.29
C GLY A 105 5.68 -14.16 0.79
N SER A 106 6.92 -14.14 1.27
CA SER A 106 7.96 -13.19 0.81
C SER A 106 9.30 -13.87 0.53
N LEU A 107 9.98 -13.43 -0.54
CA LEU A 107 11.44 -13.54 -0.64
C LEU A 107 12.06 -12.22 -0.21
N GLU A 108 12.97 -12.28 0.75
CA GLU A 108 13.75 -11.16 1.28
C GLU A 108 15.24 -11.41 1.02
N PHE A 109 15.99 -10.37 0.66
CA PHE A 109 17.45 -10.42 0.51
C PHE A 109 18.08 -9.03 0.58
N ASP A 110 19.32 -8.94 1.05
CA ASP A 110 20.15 -7.74 0.87
C ASP A 110 21.05 -7.93 -0.36
N ALA A 111 21.25 -6.88 -1.17
CA ALA A 111 22.25 -6.85 -2.23
C ALA A 111 23.16 -5.62 -2.13
N ASN A 112 24.45 -5.80 -2.44
CA ASN A 112 25.44 -4.74 -2.61
C ASN A 112 25.90 -4.70 -4.06
N ILE A 113 25.64 -3.58 -4.72
CA ILE A 113 25.81 -3.48 -6.17
C ILE A 113 27.17 -2.87 -6.52
N ALA A 114 28.01 -3.66 -7.18
CA ALA A 114 29.41 -3.34 -7.47
C ALA A 114 30.22 -3.00 -6.19
N MET A 115 30.14 -3.91 -5.22
CA MET A 115 30.84 -3.89 -3.93
C MET A 115 32.36 -3.72 -4.10
N GLU A 116 32.95 -4.34 -5.11
CA GLU A 116 34.35 -4.16 -5.49
C GLU A 116 34.47 -3.93 -7.01
N GLN A 117 35.53 -3.23 -7.44
CA GLN A 117 35.89 -3.04 -8.84
C GLN A 117 34.81 -2.31 -9.68
N ALA A 118 34.09 -1.36 -9.05
CA ALA A 118 32.91 -0.68 -9.61
C ALA A 118 33.11 0.14 -10.91
N GLY A 119 34.32 0.28 -11.42
CA GLY A 119 34.58 0.79 -12.78
C GLY A 119 34.15 -0.18 -13.89
N ASN A 120 34.14 -1.49 -13.60
CA ASN A 120 34.00 -2.57 -14.57
C ASN A 120 32.54 -3.01 -14.82
N LYS A 121 31.56 -2.51 -14.06
CA LYS A 121 30.13 -2.75 -14.30
C LYS A 121 29.68 -2.25 -15.68
N LEU A 122 28.63 -2.89 -16.21
CA LEU A 122 27.92 -2.53 -17.44
C LEU A 122 26.51 -3.19 -17.40
N GLY A 123 25.65 -2.87 -18.37
CA GLY A 123 24.51 -3.71 -18.78
C GLY A 123 23.63 -4.28 -17.68
N VAL A 124 23.36 -5.58 -17.75
CA VAL A 124 22.68 -6.39 -16.72
C VAL A 124 23.71 -7.33 -16.12
N ALA A 125 23.91 -7.28 -14.81
CA ALA A 125 25.09 -7.90 -14.18
C ALA A 125 24.81 -8.79 -12.97
N LEU A 126 23.71 -8.58 -12.25
CA LEU A 126 23.29 -9.44 -11.12
C LEU A 126 21.80 -9.76 -11.27
N THR A 127 21.44 -11.02 -11.08
CA THR A 127 20.05 -11.50 -11.15
C THR A 127 19.70 -12.31 -9.90
N VAL A 128 18.46 -12.14 -9.42
CA VAL A 128 17.85 -12.95 -8.34
C VAL A 128 16.46 -13.34 -8.83
N SER A 129 16.14 -14.63 -8.83
CA SER A 129 14.87 -15.15 -9.33
C SER A 129 14.31 -16.24 -8.41
N ILE A 130 13.01 -16.18 -8.14
CA ILE A 130 12.26 -17.20 -7.40
C ILE A 130 11.04 -17.61 -8.21
N TYR A 131 10.89 -18.92 -8.44
CA TYR A 131 9.84 -19.45 -9.31
C TYR A 131 9.88 -18.74 -10.68
N ASN A 132 8.77 -18.13 -11.12
CA ASN A 132 8.68 -17.36 -12.36
C ASN A 132 9.02 -15.86 -12.20
N ILE A 133 9.30 -15.39 -10.98
CA ILE A 133 9.59 -13.98 -10.70
C ILE A 133 11.10 -13.73 -10.84
N GLY A 134 11.51 -13.02 -11.90
CA GLY A 134 12.87 -12.55 -12.08
C GLY A 134 13.08 -11.12 -11.58
N THR A 135 14.27 -10.82 -11.05
CA THR A 135 14.75 -9.46 -10.78
C THR A 135 16.23 -9.29 -11.14
N TRP A 136 16.65 -8.07 -11.46
CA TRP A 136 18.05 -7.77 -11.80
C TRP A 136 18.49 -6.32 -11.55
N PHE A 137 19.81 -6.11 -11.50
CA PHE A 137 20.44 -4.78 -11.64
C PHE A 137 20.71 -4.43 -13.10
N HIS A 138 20.40 -3.19 -13.50
CA HIS A 138 20.58 -2.67 -14.86
C HIS A 138 21.36 -1.32 -14.85
N ASP A 139 22.68 -1.38 -15.08
CA ASP A 139 23.64 -0.28 -14.91
C ASP A 139 23.35 0.94 -15.79
N TYR A 140 22.94 0.73 -17.05
CA TYR A 140 22.61 1.84 -17.98
C TYR A 140 21.52 2.77 -17.43
N CYS A 141 20.63 2.26 -16.58
CA CYS A 141 19.58 3.05 -15.94
C CYS A 141 19.77 3.21 -14.42
N LYS A 142 20.85 2.64 -13.87
CA LYS A 142 21.24 2.67 -12.46
C LYS A 142 20.07 2.25 -11.55
N ASP A 143 19.36 1.20 -11.94
CA ASP A 143 18.14 0.74 -11.27
C ASP A 143 18.09 -0.77 -11.06
N TRP A 144 17.27 -1.19 -10.09
CA TRP A 144 16.84 -2.56 -9.91
C TRP A 144 15.49 -2.74 -10.62
N ARG A 145 15.28 -3.89 -11.26
CA ARG A 145 14.11 -4.18 -12.10
C ARG A 145 13.49 -5.51 -11.75
N ARG A 146 12.17 -5.64 -11.96
CA ARG A 146 11.53 -6.95 -12.14
C ARG A 146 11.54 -7.35 -13.61
N TYR A 147 11.47 -8.65 -13.86
CA TYR A 147 11.36 -9.27 -15.19
C TYR A 147 10.53 -10.55 -15.10
N PHE A 148 9.66 -10.78 -16.09
CA PHE A 148 9.06 -12.10 -16.34
C PHE A 148 9.54 -12.62 -17.69
N PRO A 149 9.80 -13.93 -17.83
CA PRO A 149 10.32 -14.51 -19.07
C PRO A 149 9.35 -14.32 -20.23
N GLY A 150 9.82 -13.61 -21.25
CA GLY A 150 9.07 -13.26 -22.46
C GLY A 150 9.56 -11.94 -23.05
N GLY A 151 9.55 -11.83 -24.37
CA GLY A 151 9.73 -10.55 -25.05
C GLY A 151 8.50 -9.66 -24.85
N PRO A 152 8.62 -8.31 -24.89
CA PRO A 152 7.48 -7.41 -24.70
C PRO A 152 6.29 -7.67 -25.65
N ASN A 153 6.54 -8.28 -26.81
CA ASN A 153 5.54 -8.60 -27.82
C ASN A 153 4.89 -9.99 -27.64
N GLN A 154 5.19 -10.72 -26.56
CA GLN A 154 4.72 -12.09 -26.32
C GLN A 154 3.69 -12.12 -25.19
N ARG A 155 2.43 -11.81 -25.49
CA ARG A 155 1.33 -11.95 -24.53
C ARG A 155 1.19 -13.42 -24.09
N LEU A 156 1.22 -13.67 -22.77
CA LEU A 156 0.88 -14.98 -22.20
C LEU A 156 -0.63 -15.25 -22.34
N PRO A 157 -1.07 -16.33 -23.02
CA PRO A 157 -2.48 -16.64 -23.14
C PRO A 157 -3.10 -16.96 -21.77
N GLY A 158 -4.29 -16.40 -21.52
CA GLY A 158 -5.02 -16.53 -20.25
C GLY A 158 -4.98 -15.28 -19.37
N PHE A 159 -3.99 -14.39 -19.54
CA PHE A 159 -3.81 -13.20 -18.70
C PHE A 159 -4.35 -11.93 -19.35
N SER A 160 -4.90 -11.03 -18.53
CA SER A 160 -5.53 -9.76 -18.92
C SER A 160 -4.53 -8.61 -19.01
N THR A 161 -3.49 -8.63 -18.18
CA THR A 161 -2.29 -7.77 -18.29
C THR A 161 -1.25 -8.43 -19.21
N GLU A 162 -0.27 -7.64 -19.68
CA GLU A 162 0.96 -8.18 -20.28
C GLU A 162 2.05 -8.17 -19.19
N PRO A 163 2.34 -9.32 -18.53
CA PRO A 163 3.37 -9.35 -17.50
C PRO A 163 4.80 -9.33 -18.07
N VAL A 164 4.98 -9.44 -19.38
CA VAL A 164 6.28 -9.65 -20.04
C VAL A 164 7.18 -8.40 -20.05
N GLY A 165 8.48 -8.64 -20.25
CA GLY A 165 9.49 -7.59 -20.23
C GLY A 165 9.83 -7.11 -18.82
N HIS A 166 10.47 -5.94 -18.73
CA HIS A 166 11.06 -5.41 -17.50
C HIS A 166 10.36 -4.15 -16.99
N GLN A 167 10.27 -3.99 -15.67
CA GLN A 167 9.78 -2.76 -15.04
C GLN A 167 10.79 -2.24 -14.02
N ARG A 168 11.00 -0.93 -14.02
CA ARG A 168 11.89 -0.23 -13.08
C ARG A 168 11.24 -0.22 -11.69
N LEU A 169 11.98 -0.67 -10.68
CA LEU A 169 11.51 -0.69 -9.29
C LEU A 169 12.10 0.49 -8.50
N THR A 170 13.42 0.59 -8.44
CA THR A 170 14.11 1.56 -7.56
C THR A 170 15.46 1.96 -8.15
N PRO A 171 15.92 3.22 -7.99
CA PRO A 171 17.32 3.56 -8.23
C PRO A 171 18.23 2.74 -7.29
N VAL A 172 19.42 2.41 -7.78
CA VAL A 172 20.43 1.65 -7.05
C VAL A 172 21.61 2.55 -6.72
N LYS A 173 22.04 2.50 -5.46
CA LYS A 173 23.32 3.05 -5.03
C LYS A 173 24.40 1.96 -5.13
N LEU A 174 25.61 2.36 -5.49
CA LEU A 174 26.73 1.43 -5.71
C LEU A 174 27.61 1.38 -4.46
N GLY A 175 28.09 0.18 -4.11
CA GLY A 175 28.89 -0.06 -2.88
C GLY A 175 28.09 -0.01 -1.57
N GLU A 176 26.86 0.51 -1.57
CA GLU A 176 25.92 0.44 -0.44
C GLU A 176 25.12 -0.87 -0.49
N TRP A 177 24.78 -1.40 0.69
CA TRP A 177 23.77 -2.46 0.82
C TRP A 177 22.37 -1.86 0.69
N SER A 178 21.49 -2.51 -0.07
CA SER A 178 20.05 -2.24 -0.08
C SER A 178 19.29 -3.52 0.17
N HIS A 179 18.24 -3.43 0.99
CA HIS A 179 17.33 -4.54 1.28
C HIS A 179 16.24 -4.62 0.22
N TYR A 180 15.83 -5.82 -0.18
CA TYR A 180 14.79 -6.08 -1.16
C TYR A 180 13.82 -7.12 -0.62
N ARG A 181 12.52 -6.87 -0.83
CA ARG A 181 11.46 -7.82 -0.49
C ARG A 181 10.47 -7.94 -1.64
N ILE A 182 10.24 -9.17 -2.07
CA ILE A 182 9.25 -9.56 -3.07
C ILE A 182 8.15 -10.31 -2.31
N LEU A 183 7.02 -9.66 -2.06
CA LEU A 183 5.84 -10.30 -1.48
C LEU A 183 4.97 -10.83 -2.62
N PHE A 184 4.45 -12.04 -2.50
CA PHE A 184 3.66 -12.68 -3.55
C PHE A 184 2.48 -13.46 -2.97
N ASP A 185 1.37 -13.49 -3.71
CA ASP A 185 0.21 -14.34 -3.46
C ASP A 185 -0.22 -14.98 -4.79
N HIS A 186 0.01 -16.29 -4.93
CA HIS A 186 -0.28 -17.06 -6.13
C HIS A 186 -1.77 -17.12 -6.46
N ASP A 187 -2.63 -17.25 -5.44
CA ASP A 187 -4.06 -17.47 -5.63
C ASP A 187 -4.78 -16.13 -5.89
N ALA A 188 -4.24 -15.02 -5.39
CA ALA A 188 -4.61 -13.66 -5.80
C ALA A 188 -3.83 -13.14 -7.03
N GLY A 189 -2.93 -13.93 -7.61
CA GLY A 189 -2.14 -13.59 -8.80
C GLY A 189 -1.37 -12.27 -8.70
N THR A 190 -0.87 -11.90 -7.52
CA THR A 190 -0.34 -10.56 -7.21
C THR A 190 1.08 -10.60 -6.65
N VAL A 191 1.95 -9.70 -7.11
CA VAL A 191 3.34 -9.55 -6.60
C VAL A 191 3.64 -8.09 -6.28
N GLU A 192 4.07 -7.82 -5.06
CA GLU A 192 4.44 -6.50 -4.54
C GLU A 192 5.95 -6.39 -4.33
N TYR A 193 6.58 -5.34 -4.88
CA TYR A 193 8.02 -5.14 -4.81
C TYR A 193 8.38 -4.00 -3.84
N TYR A 194 9.28 -4.31 -2.91
CA TYR A 194 9.77 -3.41 -1.87
C TYR A 194 11.30 -3.28 -1.92
N CYS A 195 11.80 -2.15 -1.41
CA CYS A 195 13.21 -1.83 -1.27
C CYS A 195 13.40 -1.02 0.03
N ASN A 196 14.31 -1.44 0.91
CA ASN A 196 14.50 -0.87 2.25
C ASN A 196 13.18 -0.78 3.04
N ASP A 197 13.09 0.11 4.03
CA ASP A 197 11.98 0.21 5.00
C ASP A 197 10.67 0.82 4.45
N MET A 198 10.41 0.70 3.14
CA MET A 198 9.19 1.22 2.53
C MET A 198 7.96 0.43 2.98
N ARG A 199 6.94 1.15 3.45
CA ARG A 199 5.67 0.57 3.95
C ARG A 199 4.67 0.24 2.83
N ASP A 200 4.78 0.92 1.70
CA ASP A 200 4.01 0.70 0.47
C ASP A 200 5.01 0.33 -0.65
N PRO A 201 4.64 -0.55 -1.60
CA PRO A 201 5.57 -1.05 -2.62
C PRO A 201 5.93 0.01 -3.68
N VAL A 202 7.08 -0.16 -4.35
CA VAL A 202 7.47 0.65 -5.52
C VAL A 202 6.75 0.23 -6.80
N HIS A 203 6.31 -1.02 -6.88
CA HIS A 203 5.56 -1.56 -8.00
C HIS A 203 4.68 -2.71 -7.53
N ILE A 204 3.52 -2.88 -8.16
CA ILE A 204 2.65 -4.05 -7.97
C ILE A 204 2.33 -4.63 -9.35
N ASP A 205 2.61 -5.92 -9.51
CA ASP A 205 2.13 -6.73 -10.62
C ASP A 205 0.84 -7.44 -10.21
N TYR A 206 -0.14 -7.43 -11.12
CA TYR A 206 -1.42 -8.12 -10.95
C TYR A 206 -1.70 -9.02 -12.14
N ASP A 207 -2.41 -10.12 -11.89
CA ASP A 207 -2.75 -11.15 -12.87
C ASP A 207 -1.49 -11.80 -13.46
N VAL A 208 -0.60 -12.29 -12.58
CA VAL A 208 0.71 -12.84 -12.96
C VAL A 208 0.96 -14.29 -12.47
N PRO A 209 1.50 -15.19 -13.34
CA PRO A 209 1.75 -16.59 -12.99
C PRO A 209 3.00 -16.77 -12.13
N ILE A 210 2.87 -16.62 -10.81
CA ILE A 210 3.97 -16.70 -9.82
C ILE A 210 4.67 -18.07 -9.81
N LEU A 211 3.92 -19.16 -9.65
CA LEU A 211 4.44 -20.52 -9.67
C LEU A 211 4.67 -21.07 -11.10
N GLY A 212 4.41 -20.25 -12.13
CA GLY A 212 4.58 -20.61 -13.54
C GLY A 212 3.50 -21.56 -14.09
N ARG A 213 3.89 -22.29 -15.14
CA ARG A 213 3.22 -23.46 -15.70
C ARG A 213 4.14 -24.67 -15.48
N GLU A 214 3.70 -25.89 -15.82
CA GLU A 214 4.49 -27.13 -15.65
C GLU A 214 5.91 -27.08 -16.27
N GLU A 215 6.11 -26.21 -17.27
CA GLU A 215 7.38 -25.96 -17.97
C GLU A 215 8.40 -25.07 -17.21
N TYR A 216 8.03 -24.50 -16.06
CA TYR A 216 8.88 -23.62 -15.24
C TYR A 216 9.20 -24.25 -13.87
N GLU A 217 10.43 -24.05 -13.36
CA GLU A 217 10.92 -24.67 -12.12
C GLU A 217 10.30 -24.04 -10.84
N GLY A 218 9.02 -24.36 -10.58
CA GLY A 218 8.40 -24.18 -9.27
C GLY A 218 9.22 -24.89 -8.19
N GLY A 219 9.54 -24.19 -7.10
CA GLY A 219 10.44 -24.70 -6.05
C GLY A 219 11.94 -24.47 -6.30
N THR A 220 12.34 -23.58 -7.23
CA THR A 220 13.74 -23.17 -7.40
C THR A 220 13.97 -21.69 -7.06
N LEU A 221 15.05 -21.42 -6.32
CA LEU A 221 15.68 -20.10 -6.14
C LEU A 221 16.98 -20.07 -6.96
N ARG A 222 17.18 -19.02 -7.77
CA ARG A 222 18.35 -18.82 -8.63
C ARG A 222 19.00 -17.46 -8.37
N ILE A 223 20.32 -17.46 -8.24
CA ILE A 223 21.16 -16.25 -8.20
C ILE A 223 22.18 -16.37 -9.32
N GLY A 224 22.24 -15.38 -10.21
CA GLY A 224 23.06 -15.48 -11.42
C GLY A 224 23.55 -14.14 -11.96
N SER A 225 24.19 -14.22 -13.12
CA SER A 225 24.64 -13.07 -13.89
C SER A 225 24.13 -13.17 -15.34
N MET A 226 24.23 -12.08 -16.10
CA MET A 226 24.01 -12.05 -17.55
C MET A 226 25.32 -11.73 -18.32
N GLY A 227 26.45 -11.65 -17.61
CA GLY A 227 27.80 -11.50 -18.16
C GLY A 227 28.09 -10.19 -18.88
N LEU A 228 27.24 -9.16 -18.71
CA LEU A 228 27.45 -7.84 -19.31
C LEU A 228 28.32 -6.99 -18.37
N THR A 229 29.64 -7.19 -18.43
CA THR A 229 30.62 -6.36 -17.71
C THR A 229 31.76 -5.93 -18.65
N LYS A 230 32.59 -4.97 -18.24
CA LYS A 230 33.83 -4.55 -18.93
C LYS A 230 35.06 -5.34 -18.46
N GLY A 231 34.86 -6.27 -17.54
CA GLY A 231 35.91 -6.94 -16.76
C GLY A 231 35.36 -7.44 -15.42
N PRO A 232 36.20 -8.01 -14.54
CA PRO A 232 35.77 -8.49 -13.23
C PRO A 232 35.12 -7.38 -12.38
N VAL A 233 33.97 -7.69 -11.76
CA VAL A 233 33.28 -6.82 -10.80
C VAL A 233 32.55 -7.71 -9.78
N VAL A 234 32.63 -7.37 -8.49
CA VAL A 234 32.06 -8.21 -7.43
C VAL A 234 30.75 -7.61 -6.94
N TYR A 235 29.72 -8.44 -6.88
CA TYR A 235 28.44 -8.17 -6.23
C TYR A 235 28.31 -8.98 -4.95
N GLY A 236 27.64 -8.43 -3.93
CA GLY A 236 27.34 -9.14 -2.70
C GLY A 236 25.84 -9.42 -2.58
N ILE A 237 25.47 -10.62 -2.13
CA ILE A 237 24.12 -10.95 -1.65
C ILE A 237 24.21 -11.61 -0.27
N ARG A 238 23.29 -11.29 0.64
CA ARG A 238 23.18 -11.92 1.97
C ARG A 238 21.74 -11.88 2.48
N ASN A 239 21.50 -12.41 3.67
CA ASN A 239 20.21 -12.33 4.36
C ASN A 239 19.05 -12.85 3.49
N VAL A 240 19.31 -13.90 2.69
CA VAL A 240 18.29 -14.44 1.77
C VAL A 240 17.35 -15.33 2.55
N VAL A 241 16.10 -14.90 2.70
CA VAL A 241 15.07 -15.55 3.50
C VAL A 241 13.80 -15.72 2.67
N LEU A 242 13.23 -16.92 2.69
CA LEU A 242 11.90 -17.20 2.15
C LEU A 242 10.95 -17.45 3.32
N LYS A 243 9.84 -16.70 3.36
CA LYS A 243 8.79 -16.84 4.36
C LYS A 243 7.48 -17.26 3.73
N GLN A 244 6.66 -17.96 4.50
CA GLN A 244 5.28 -18.32 4.19
C GLN A 244 4.33 -17.51 5.08
N THR A 245 3.32 -16.88 4.46
CA THR A 245 2.32 -16.06 5.14
C THR A 245 0.97 -16.76 5.11
N THR A 246 0.45 -17.13 6.28
CA THR A 246 -0.91 -17.67 6.43
C THR A 246 -1.97 -16.56 6.37
N PRO A 247 -3.15 -16.76 5.75
CA PRO A 247 -4.17 -15.71 5.58
C PRO A 247 -4.67 -15.04 6.87
N ASP A 248 -4.78 -15.81 7.97
CA ASP A 248 -5.52 -15.41 9.18
C ASP A 248 -4.81 -14.33 10.04
N SER A 249 -3.60 -13.92 9.67
CA SER A 249 -2.78 -13.00 10.48
C SER A 249 -3.23 -11.54 10.40
N GLU A 250 -3.94 -11.16 9.32
CA GLU A 250 -4.24 -9.75 9.01
C GLU A 250 -5.64 -9.28 9.42
N SER A 251 -6.67 -10.15 9.37
CA SER A 251 -8.10 -9.76 9.44
C SER A 251 -8.49 -9.04 10.74
N ASN A 252 -7.80 -9.34 11.84
CA ASN A 252 -8.10 -8.81 13.18
C ASN A 252 -7.25 -7.58 13.56
N SER A 253 -6.62 -6.92 12.57
CA SER A 253 -5.93 -5.64 12.78
C SER A 253 -6.93 -4.48 12.79
N PRO A 254 -6.84 -3.50 13.72
CA PRO A 254 -7.78 -2.39 13.75
C PRO A 254 -7.70 -1.55 12.46
N ARG A 255 -8.87 -1.28 11.85
CA ARG A 255 -9.00 -0.38 10.70
C ARG A 255 -8.69 1.05 11.14
N GLU A 256 -7.45 1.49 11.00
CA GLU A 256 -7.02 2.84 11.46
C GLU A 256 -6.56 3.76 10.32
N THR A 257 -6.27 3.23 9.14
CA THR A 257 -5.64 3.97 8.03
C THR A 257 -6.66 4.83 7.27
N VAL A 258 -6.23 6.00 6.79
CA VAL A 258 -6.95 6.77 5.75
C VAL A 258 -6.15 6.65 4.46
N LEU A 259 -6.75 6.12 3.38
CA LEU A 259 -6.16 6.16 2.04
C LEU A 259 -6.70 7.39 1.31
N LEU A 260 -5.83 8.30 0.93
CA LEU A 260 -6.17 9.58 0.32
C LEU A 260 -5.60 9.65 -1.10
N PHE A 261 -6.47 9.51 -2.09
CA PHE A 261 -6.11 9.57 -3.50
C PHE A 261 -6.33 11.00 -4.02
N HIS A 262 -5.23 11.70 -4.29
CA HIS A 262 -5.21 13.05 -4.86
C HIS A 262 -5.29 12.97 -6.39
N GLY A 263 -6.44 13.37 -6.94
CA GLY A 263 -6.68 13.54 -8.37
C GLY A 263 -6.33 14.94 -8.88
N MET A 264 -6.94 15.32 -10.02
CA MET A 264 -6.43 16.41 -10.86
C MET A 264 -6.57 17.83 -10.27
N SER A 265 -7.46 18.04 -9.30
CA SER A 265 -7.59 19.32 -8.58
C SER A 265 -7.58 19.19 -7.05
N SER A 266 -6.92 18.16 -6.51
CA SER A 266 -6.80 17.91 -5.06
C SER A 266 -6.33 19.13 -4.26
N ASP A 267 -5.41 19.89 -4.84
CA ASP A 267 -4.69 20.96 -4.14
C ASP A 267 -5.59 22.16 -3.84
N GLN A 268 -6.72 22.29 -4.55
CA GLN A 268 -7.74 23.27 -4.21
C GLN A 268 -8.45 22.93 -2.88
N TYR A 269 -8.56 21.66 -2.53
CA TYR A 269 -9.22 21.21 -1.30
C TYR A 269 -8.28 21.17 -0.09
N ASN A 270 -6.98 20.98 -0.31
CA ASN A 270 -5.94 20.84 0.72
C ASN A 270 -6.29 19.85 1.85
N LEU A 271 -6.93 18.72 1.52
CA LEU A 271 -7.28 17.70 2.52
C LEU A 271 -6.03 17.00 3.09
N GLY A 272 -4.94 16.92 2.32
CA GLY A 272 -3.65 16.42 2.81
C GLY A 272 -3.12 17.22 4.01
N GLY A 273 -3.21 18.56 3.98
CA GLY A 273 -2.82 19.42 5.10
C GLY A 273 -3.74 19.25 6.31
N LEU A 274 -5.06 19.17 6.10
CA LEU A 274 -6.04 18.90 7.14
C LEU A 274 -5.70 17.63 7.92
N PHE A 275 -5.51 16.51 7.22
CA PHE A 275 -5.21 15.21 7.86
C PHE A 275 -3.81 15.10 8.47
N THR A 276 -2.91 16.06 8.25
CA THR A 276 -1.65 16.17 9.02
C THR A 276 -1.80 16.90 10.35
N GLU A 277 -2.91 17.62 10.56
CA GLU A 277 -3.17 18.43 11.76
C GLU A 277 -4.15 17.76 12.74
N THR A 278 -4.70 16.60 12.40
CA THR A 278 -5.86 15.99 13.10
C THR A 278 -5.58 14.56 13.60
N VAL A 279 -6.60 13.86 14.10
CA VAL A 279 -6.50 12.46 14.61
C VAL A 279 -6.01 11.48 13.53
N ALA A 280 -6.08 11.85 12.25
CA ALA A 280 -5.57 11.08 11.12
C ALA A 280 -4.06 11.25 10.87
N ALA A 281 -3.36 12.09 11.65
CA ALA A 281 -1.92 12.32 11.55
C ALA A 281 -1.11 11.03 11.71
N GLY A 282 -0.15 10.80 10.81
CA GLY A 282 0.64 9.56 10.74
C GLY A 282 -0.11 8.31 10.25
N LYS A 283 -1.45 8.31 10.31
CA LYS A 283 -2.35 7.24 9.83
C LYS A 283 -2.87 7.47 8.41
N THR A 284 -2.72 8.67 7.88
CA THR A 284 -3.10 9.02 6.50
C THR A 284 -1.99 8.63 5.51
N ARG A 285 -2.40 8.10 4.35
CA ARG A 285 -1.52 7.74 3.24
C ARG A 285 -1.99 8.44 1.98
N VAL A 286 -1.15 9.35 1.47
CA VAL A 286 -1.42 10.11 0.26
C VAL A 286 -0.83 9.40 -0.96
N TYR A 287 -1.64 9.29 -2.01
CA TYR A 287 -1.32 8.70 -3.30
C TYR A 287 -1.76 9.68 -4.39
N THR A 288 -0.85 10.15 -5.23
CA THR A 288 -1.11 11.35 -6.08
C THR A 288 -1.06 11.00 -7.56
N VAL A 289 -2.09 11.38 -8.31
CA VAL A 289 -2.13 11.29 -9.77
C VAL A 289 -1.10 12.23 -10.38
N ARG A 290 -0.27 11.70 -11.28
CA ARG A 290 0.71 12.46 -12.05
C ARG A 290 0.50 12.22 -13.54
N THR A 291 0.57 13.30 -14.30
CA THR A 291 0.60 13.26 -15.77
C THR A 291 1.92 12.66 -16.25
N HIS A 292 1.85 11.55 -16.96
CA HIS A 292 2.99 10.89 -17.60
C HIS A 292 2.87 11.06 -19.12
N GLY A 293 3.84 11.73 -19.73
CA GLY A 293 3.95 11.81 -21.19
C GLY A 293 4.66 10.57 -21.74
N ALA A 294 4.02 9.82 -22.62
CA ALA A 294 4.69 8.74 -23.35
C ALA A 294 5.57 9.33 -24.46
N ALA A 295 6.88 9.09 -24.42
CA ALA A 295 7.84 9.64 -25.38
C ALA A 295 7.63 9.22 -26.85
N ILE A 296 6.74 8.25 -27.09
CA ILE A 296 6.48 7.61 -28.40
C ILE A 296 5.04 7.90 -28.88
N ALA A 297 4.16 8.45 -28.03
CA ALA A 297 2.77 8.77 -28.38
C ALA A 297 2.28 9.99 -27.57
N PRO A 298 1.78 11.07 -28.22
CA PRO A 298 1.36 12.30 -27.55
C PRO A 298 -0.03 12.16 -26.88
N ARG A 299 -0.17 11.18 -25.98
CA ARG A 299 -1.30 11.01 -25.09
C ARG A 299 -0.79 11.10 -23.65
N ASN A 300 -1.38 12.00 -22.87
CA ASN A 300 -1.14 12.11 -21.44
C ASN A 300 -1.73 10.86 -20.75
N GLN A 301 -0.88 10.01 -20.20
CA GLN A 301 -1.31 8.97 -19.27
C GLN A 301 -1.48 9.59 -17.88
N LEU A 302 -2.53 9.20 -17.16
CA LEU A 302 -2.71 9.55 -15.75
C LEU A 302 -2.42 8.29 -14.92
N LYS A 303 -1.48 8.42 -13.97
CA LYS A 303 -1.04 7.32 -13.10
C LYS A 303 -0.86 7.85 -11.70
N VAL A 304 -1.31 7.09 -10.71
CA VAL A 304 -1.00 7.35 -9.31
C VAL A 304 0.49 7.03 -9.08
N ASP A 305 1.17 7.84 -8.28
CA ASP A 305 2.64 7.81 -8.14
C ASP A 305 3.22 6.61 -7.39
N ARG A 306 2.37 5.90 -6.65
CA ARG A 306 2.56 4.55 -6.08
C ARG A 306 1.18 3.98 -5.74
N LEU A 307 1.08 2.68 -5.49
CA LEU A 307 -0.17 2.05 -5.05
C LEU A 307 -0.05 1.60 -3.57
N PRO A 308 -1.14 1.55 -2.80
CA PRO A 308 -1.14 0.85 -1.51
C PRO A 308 -0.91 -0.64 -1.73
N SER A 309 -0.28 -1.32 -0.78
CA SER A 309 -0.31 -2.79 -0.73
C SER A 309 -1.67 -3.31 -0.29
N ALA A 310 -1.94 -4.60 -0.56
CA ALA A 310 -3.12 -5.29 -0.05
C ALA A 310 -3.22 -5.19 1.49
N ALA A 311 -2.09 -5.30 2.19
CA ALA A 311 -2.00 -5.12 3.64
C ALA A 311 -2.30 -3.69 4.13
N THR A 312 -2.02 -2.66 3.31
CA THR A 312 -2.41 -1.27 3.57
C THR A 312 -3.90 -1.06 3.30
N VAL A 313 -4.46 -1.68 2.25
CA VAL A 313 -5.90 -1.63 1.92
C VAL A 313 -6.75 -2.33 2.99
N ALA A 314 -6.33 -3.50 3.47
CA ALA A 314 -7.02 -4.23 4.54
C ALA A 314 -7.18 -3.39 5.82
N LYS A 315 -6.21 -2.52 6.13
CA LYS A 315 -6.18 -1.66 7.33
C LYS A 315 -6.85 -0.29 7.13
N ALA A 316 -7.49 -0.05 5.98
CA ALA A 316 -8.24 1.17 5.73
C ALA A 316 -9.56 1.20 6.53
N SER A 317 -9.82 2.30 7.24
CA SER A 317 -11.17 2.67 7.71
C SER A 317 -11.80 3.76 6.85
N ALA A 318 -11.00 4.49 6.06
CA ALA A 318 -11.50 5.39 5.04
C ALA A 318 -10.65 5.33 3.76
N ILE A 319 -11.33 5.46 2.62
CA ILE A 319 -10.79 5.54 1.26
C ILE A 319 -11.39 6.81 0.66
N VAL A 320 -10.56 7.81 0.36
CA VAL A 320 -10.99 9.15 -0.04
C VAL A 320 -10.48 9.43 -1.45
N LEU A 321 -11.39 9.64 -2.40
CA LEU A 321 -11.07 9.87 -3.82
C LEU A 321 -11.32 11.35 -4.16
N VAL A 322 -10.26 12.16 -4.25
CA VAL A 322 -10.37 13.63 -4.34
C VAL A 322 -10.13 14.13 -5.75
N ASP A 323 -11.21 14.51 -6.46
CA ASP A 323 -11.24 14.76 -7.90
C ASP A 323 -10.51 13.70 -8.75
N MET A 324 -10.65 12.44 -8.32
CA MET A 324 -9.90 11.30 -8.83
C MET A 324 -10.51 10.76 -10.13
N PRO A 325 -9.79 10.77 -11.28
CA PRO A 325 -10.24 10.10 -12.49
C PRO A 325 -10.03 8.58 -12.41
N LEU A 326 -11.01 7.82 -12.92
CA LEU A 326 -10.94 6.35 -13.08
C LEU A 326 -10.73 5.93 -14.54
N SER A 327 -10.98 6.82 -15.49
CA SER A 327 -10.75 6.62 -16.92
C SER A 327 -9.69 7.60 -17.46
N PRO A 328 -8.70 7.15 -18.28
CA PRO A 328 -8.43 5.75 -18.60
C PRO A 328 -7.96 4.97 -17.35
N GLY A 329 -8.22 3.65 -17.33
CA GLY A 329 -8.04 2.75 -16.17
C GLY A 329 -6.60 2.53 -15.68
N GLU A 330 -5.65 3.36 -16.09
CA GLU A 330 -4.25 3.36 -15.62
C GLU A 330 -4.09 4.02 -14.24
N CYS A 331 -5.08 4.82 -13.78
CA CYS A 331 -5.07 5.47 -12.47
C CYS A 331 -5.21 4.49 -11.30
N LEU A 332 -6.31 3.73 -11.27
CA LEU A 332 -6.57 2.68 -10.29
C LEU A 332 -6.81 1.37 -11.06
N PRO A 333 -5.81 0.47 -11.13
CA PRO A 333 -5.96 -0.79 -11.85
C PRO A 333 -7.18 -1.59 -11.35
N PRO A 334 -7.94 -2.29 -12.22
CA PRO A 334 -9.13 -3.03 -11.80
C PRO A 334 -8.94 -4.01 -10.63
N PRO A 335 -7.79 -4.70 -10.45
CA PRO A 335 -7.52 -5.51 -9.26
C PRO A 335 -7.46 -4.70 -7.96
N LEU A 336 -6.79 -3.53 -7.96
CA LEU A 336 -6.80 -2.61 -6.82
C LEU A 336 -8.20 -2.06 -6.57
N LEU A 337 -8.94 -1.71 -7.64
CA LEU A 337 -10.30 -1.19 -7.50
C LEU A 337 -11.23 -2.22 -6.83
N ARG A 338 -11.06 -3.52 -7.13
CA ARG A 338 -11.74 -4.61 -6.39
C ARG A 338 -11.33 -4.64 -4.92
N GLN A 339 -10.03 -4.63 -4.59
CA GLN A 339 -9.56 -4.61 -3.19
C GLN A 339 -10.12 -3.42 -2.39
N LEU A 340 -10.25 -2.24 -3.02
CA LEU A 340 -10.88 -1.06 -2.41
C LEU A 340 -12.39 -1.25 -2.18
N ILE A 341 -13.09 -1.90 -3.11
CA ILE A 341 -14.52 -2.29 -2.98
C ILE A 341 -14.70 -3.31 -1.86
N ASP A 342 -13.88 -4.36 -1.83
CA ASP A 342 -13.91 -5.40 -0.80
C ASP A 342 -13.62 -4.82 0.58
N ALA A 343 -12.70 -3.85 0.68
CA ALA A 343 -12.44 -3.12 1.91
C ALA A 343 -13.68 -2.33 2.40
N VAL A 344 -14.47 -1.74 1.48
CA VAL A 344 -15.72 -1.04 1.81
C VAL A 344 -16.78 -2.01 2.32
N HIS A 345 -17.04 -3.10 1.60
CA HIS A 345 -18.00 -4.13 2.04
C HIS A 345 -17.67 -4.67 3.44
N ASN A 346 -16.38 -4.78 3.77
CA ASN A 346 -15.87 -5.25 5.06
C ASN A 346 -15.64 -4.11 6.10
N GLY A 347 -16.24 -2.93 5.92
CA GLY A 347 -16.28 -1.88 6.96
C GLY A 347 -15.47 -0.61 6.73
N ALA A 348 -14.82 -0.42 5.58
CA ALA A 348 -14.20 0.87 5.21
C ALA A 348 -15.24 1.86 4.64
N ARG A 349 -14.97 3.16 4.78
CA ARG A 349 -15.82 4.24 4.21
C ARG A 349 -15.20 4.80 2.95
N LEU A 350 -15.92 4.71 1.83
CA LEU A 350 -15.52 5.35 0.57
C LEU A 350 -16.14 6.75 0.49
N VAL A 351 -15.31 7.79 0.39
CA VAL A 351 -15.74 9.17 0.24
C VAL A 351 -15.17 9.75 -1.05
N ILE A 352 -16.04 9.92 -2.05
CA ILE A 352 -15.69 10.54 -3.33
C ILE A 352 -15.93 12.05 -3.18
N VAL A 353 -14.87 12.85 -3.27
CA VAL A 353 -14.96 14.31 -3.33
C VAL A 353 -14.91 14.68 -4.80
N GLY A 354 -16.02 15.20 -5.33
CA GLY A 354 -16.16 15.58 -6.73
C GLY A 354 -15.22 16.70 -7.17
N GLY A 355 -15.25 17.03 -8.46
CA GLY A 355 -14.42 18.06 -9.07
C GLY A 355 -14.48 18.04 -10.59
N MET A 356 -13.48 18.58 -11.28
CA MET A 356 -13.50 18.75 -12.74
C MET A 356 -13.06 17.53 -13.54
N PHE A 357 -12.62 16.44 -12.88
CA PHE A 357 -12.05 15.22 -13.49
C PHE A 357 -12.54 13.92 -12.82
N SER A 358 -13.56 14.00 -11.96
CA SER A 358 -14.21 12.89 -11.26
C SER A 358 -15.65 12.67 -11.75
N LEU A 359 -16.34 11.68 -11.18
CA LEU A 359 -17.71 11.27 -11.51
C LEU A 359 -17.88 11.08 -13.03
N GLY A 360 -18.76 11.84 -13.68
CA GLY A 360 -19.03 11.69 -15.12
C GLY A 360 -17.78 11.76 -15.98
N LYS A 361 -17.05 12.89 -15.93
CA LYS A 361 -15.82 13.08 -16.72
C LYS A 361 -14.68 12.16 -16.27
N GLY A 362 -14.73 11.70 -15.01
CA GLY A 362 -13.81 10.71 -14.47
C GLY A 362 -14.08 9.27 -14.92
N GLY A 363 -15.15 9.00 -15.68
CA GLY A 363 -15.52 7.67 -16.16
C GLY A 363 -16.13 6.75 -15.10
N TYR A 364 -16.77 7.31 -14.07
CA TYR A 364 -17.28 6.51 -12.93
C TYR A 364 -18.42 5.57 -13.35
N SER A 365 -19.25 5.97 -14.32
CA SER A 365 -20.36 5.18 -14.86
C SER A 365 -19.91 3.86 -15.53
N GLU A 366 -18.74 3.86 -16.14
CA GLU A 366 -18.11 2.69 -16.78
C GLU A 366 -17.25 1.87 -15.79
N SER A 367 -17.09 2.35 -14.55
CA SER A 367 -16.20 1.76 -13.54
C SER A 367 -16.92 0.75 -12.63
N ALA A 368 -16.14 -0.12 -11.99
CA ALA A 368 -16.64 -1.05 -10.97
C ALA A 368 -17.25 -0.36 -9.72
N LEU A 369 -17.07 0.96 -9.55
CA LEU A 369 -17.74 1.71 -8.47
C LEU A 369 -19.18 2.09 -8.79
N ASN A 370 -19.62 2.12 -10.06
CA ASN A 370 -20.96 2.60 -10.44
C ASN A 370 -22.13 1.94 -9.67
N PRO A 371 -22.14 0.61 -9.45
CA PRO A 371 -23.20 -0.04 -8.67
C PRO A 371 -23.27 0.50 -7.23
N LEU A 372 -22.13 0.87 -6.65
CA LEU A 372 -21.94 1.27 -5.26
C LEU A 372 -22.15 2.78 -5.03
N LEU A 373 -22.34 3.59 -6.07
CA LEU A 373 -22.58 5.03 -5.90
C LEU A 373 -24.03 5.29 -5.42
N PRO A 374 -24.28 6.16 -4.43
CA PRO A 374 -25.63 6.57 -4.01
C PRO A 374 -26.36 7.48 -5.04
N ILE A 375 -25.81 7.63 -6.24
CA ILE A 375 -26.20 8.56 -7.28
C ILE A 375 -26.09 7.90 -8.66
N GLU A 376 -26.78 8.47 -9.64
CA GLU A 376 -26.67 8.11 -11.06
C GLU A 376 -25.68 9.06 -11.77
N VAL A 377 -24.92 8.55 -12.76
CA VAL A 377 -23.80 9.27 -13.40
C VAL A 377 -23.99 9.26 -14.91
N ASP A 378 -25.00 10.01 -15.35
CA ASP A 378 -25.60 9.83 -16.68
C ASP A 378 -24.87 10.56 -17.82
N SER A 379 -23.90 11.42 -17.50
CA SER A 379 -23.22 12.26 -18.48
C SER A 379 -21.78 12.60 -18.09
N PRO A 380 -20.81 12.55 -19.02
CA PRO A 380 -19.45 13.03 -18.78
C PRO A 380 -19.37 14.55 -18.56
N TRP A 381 -20.47 15.29 -18.78
CA TRP A 381 -20.56 16.75 -18.65
C TRP A 381 -21.56 17.22 -17.59
N GLY A 382 -21.87 16.39 -16.59
CA GLY A 382 -22.86 16.69 -15.53
C GLY A 382 -22.55 17.90 -14.61
N VAL A 383 -21.40 18.57 -14.75
CA VAL A 383 -21.03 19.74 -13.95
C VAL A 383 -21.83 20.98 -14.38
N THR A 384 -22.76 21.38 -13.53
CA THR A 384 -23.73 22.47 -13.74
C THR A 384 -23.40 23.68 -12.87
N ARG A 385 -23.77 24.90 -13.31
CA ARG A 385 -23.61 26.15 -12.55
C ARG A 385 -24.93 26.61 -11.95
N PHE A 386 -24.90 27.13 -10.72
CA PHE A 386 -25.97 28.01 -10.23
C PHE A 386 -25.90 29.39 -10.91
N PRO A 387 -27.03 30.12 -11.03
CA PRO A 387 -27.01 31.52 -11.48
C PRO A 387 -26.11 32.39 -10.61
N GLU A 388 -26.22 32.23 -9.29
CA GLU A 388 -25.39 32.88 -8.26
C GLU A 388 -24.89 31.84 -7.25
N PRO A 389 -23.80 32.09 -6.50
CA PRO A 389 -23.34 31.17 -5.46
C PRO A 389 -24.43 30.90 -4.41
N ARG A 390 -24.52 29.65 -3.95
CA ARG A 390 -25.50 29.19 -2.95
C ARG A 390 -24.78 28.67 -1.70
N PRO A 391 -25.28 28.95 -0.48
CA PRO A 391 -24.69 28.40 0.73
C PRO A 391 -24.90 26.89 0.81
N LEU A 392 -23.93 26.17 1.39
CA LEU A 392 -24.10 24.78 1.77
C LEU A 392 -24.91 24.66 3.07
N CYS A 393 -25.95 23.84 3.05
CA CYS A 393 -26.83 23.57 4.18
C CYS A 393 -26.79 22.09 4.56
N SER A 394 -26.55 21.80 5.84
CA SER A 394 -26.72 20.49 6.46
C SER A 394 -28.15 20.29 6.96
N GLU A 395 -28.46 19.13 7.51
CA GLU A 395 -29.71 18.85 8.25
C GLU A 395 -29.95 19.84 9.40
N ALA A 396 -28.88 20.32 10.06
CA ALA A 396 -28.94 21.33 11.12
C ALA A 396 -29.07 22.78 10.59
N GLY A 397 -29.24 22.97 9.28
CA GLY A 397 -29.28 24.27 8.62
C GLY A 397 -27.94 24.68 7.97
N PRO A 398 -27.76 25.97 7.63
CA PRO A 398 -26.56 26.49 6.98
C PRO A 398 -25.26 26.12 7.71
N LEU A 399 -24.24 25.72 6.95
CA LEU A 399 -22.96 25.33 7.52
C LEU A 399 -22.15 26.58 7.90
N GLY A 400 -21.95 26.81 9.20
CA GLY A 400 -21.21 27.97 9.72
C GLY A 400 -21.99 29.29 9.72
N VAL A 401 -21.35 30.36 10.19
CA VAL A 401 -22.00 31.65 10.45
C VAL A 401 -21.83 32.65 9.31
N ALA A 402 -22.95 33.04 8.69
CA ALA A 402 -23.11 34.16 7.76
C ALA A 402 -21.95 34.38 6.76
N LEU A 403 -21.00 35.26 7.09
CA LEU A 403 -19.87 35.65 6.22
C LEU A 403 -18.84 34.52 6.01
N GLU A 404 -18.79 33.52 6.88
CA GLU A 404 -17.90 32.35 6.74
C GLU A 404 -18.60 31.13 6.14
N ALA A 405 -19.91 31.22 5.86
CA ALA A 405 -20.68 30.11 5.31
C ALA A 405 -20.12 29.68 3.94
N PRO A 406 -19.76 28.40 3.73
CA PRO A 406 -19.16 27.94 2.49
C PRO A 406 -20.19 27.98 1.36
N HIS A 407 -19.86 28.66 0.26
CA HIS A 407 -20.72 28.75 -0.91
C HIS A 407 -20.20 27.95 -2.10
N VAL A 408 -21.14 27.31 -2.80
CA VAL A 408 -20.95 26.55 -4.03
C VAL A 408 -21.52 27.31 -5.24
N LEU A 409 -20.80 27.29 -6.35
CA LEU A 409 -21.24 27.89 -7.63
C LEU A 409 -21.37 26.85 -8.74
N TRP A 410 -20.51 25.83 -8.74
CA TRP A 410 -20.55 24.69 -9.66
C TRP A 410 -20.71 23.40 -8.87
N TYR A 411 -21.52 22.48 -9.38
CA TYR A 411 -21.83 21.20 -8.74
C TYR A 411 -22.10 20.13 -9.79
N HIS A 412 -21.92 18.86 -9.42
CA HIS A 412 -22.36 17.72 -10.23
C HIS A 412 -23.88 17.58 -10.10
N SER A 413 -24.62 17.84 -11.18
CA SER A 413 -26.06 17.60 -11.25
C SER A 413 -26.28 16.13 -11.58
N VAL A 414 -26.85 15.38 -10.64
CA VAL A 414 -27.04 13.93 -10.67
C VAL A 414 -28.39 13.57 -10.07
N ASN A 415 -28.93 12.41 -10.44
CA ASN A 415 -30.07 11.83 -9.72
C ASN A 415 -29.55 11.14 -8.45
N VAL A 416 -30.34 11.18 -7.38
CA VAL A 416 -30.08 10.43 -6.14
C VAL A 416 -30.83 9.11 -6.23
N LYS A 417 -30.16 7.99 -5.95
CA LYS A 417 -30.80 6.67 -5.97
C LYS A 417 -31.78 6.53 -4.81
N GLU A 418 -32.83 5.73 -5.02
CA GLU A 418 -33.81 5.43 -3.97
C GLU A 418 -33.11 4.80 -2.75
N GLY A 419 -33.50 5.24 -1.55
CA GLY A 419 -32.90 4.81 -0.28
C GLY A 419 -31.59 5.50 0.11
N ALA A 420 -31.01 6.37 -0.72
CA ALA A 420 -29.82 7.14 -0.36
C ALA A 420 -30.14 8.42 0.45
N THR A 421 -29.28 8.77 1.41
CA THR A 421 -29.45 9.90 2.32
C THR A 421 -28.73 11.15 1.80
N VAL A 422 -29.43 12.29 1.76
CA VAL A 422 -28.85 13.59 1.34
C VAL A 422 -28.47 14.44 2.57
N GLY A 423 -27.29 14.19 3.12
CA GLY A 423 -26.80 14.87 4.34
C GLY A 423 -26.36 16.34 4.16
N MET A 424 -26.32 16.83 2.92
CA MET A 424 -26.07 18.25 2.61
C MET A 424 -26.74 18.66 1.30
N THR A 425 -27.24 19.90 1.24
CA THR A 425 -27.85 20.51 0.05
C THR A 425 -27.32 21.94 -0.20
N ALA A 426 -27.65 22.49 -1.36
CA ALA A 426 -27.65 23.94 -1.61
C ALA A 426 -28.80 24.26 -2.58
N ASP A 427 -29.68 25.20 -2.23
CA ASP A 427 -30.83 25.61 -3.07
C ASP A 427 -31.70 24.41 -3.53
N GLY A 428 -31.94 23.47 -2.60
CA GLY A 428 -32.68 22.22 -2.84
C GLY A 428 -31.94 21.16 -3.66
N LYS A 429 -30.73 21.42 -4.17
CA LYS A 429 -29.90 20.43 -4.88
C LYS A 429 -29.01 19.65 -3.90
N PRO A 430 -28.80 18.33 -4.12
CA PRO A 430 -27.93 17.52 -3.27
C PRO A 430 -26.47 17.95 -3.40
N MET A 431 -25.75 18.02 -2.28
CA MET A 431 -24.34 18.41 -2.19
C MET A 431 -23.49 17.38 -1.45
N PHE A 432 -24.09 16.56 -0.59
CA PHE A 432 -23.47 15.34 -0.08
C PHE A 432 -24.54 14.25 0.01
N VAL A 433 -24.25 13.08 -0.57
CA VAL A 433 -25.18 11.95 -0.64
C VAL A 433 -24.45 10.70 -0.16
N SER A 434 -25.06 9.89 0.70
CA SER A 434 -24.46 8.68 1.26
C SER A 434 -25.44 7.52 1.39
N TRP A 435 -24.92 6.29 1.37
CA TRP A 435 -25.68 5.08 1.70
C TRP A 435 -24.76 3.97 2.27
N PRO A 436 -25.29 3.01 3.06
CA PRO A 436 -24.51 1.88 3.57
C PRO A 436 -24.21 0.85 2.46
N ILE A 437 -23.04 0.20 2.53
CA ILE A 437 -22.61 -0.87 1.62
C ILE A 437 -21.87 -1.93 2.44
N GLY A 438 -22.51 -3.08 2.66
CA GLY A 438 -22.01 -4.10 3.58
C GLY A 438 -21.93 -3.57 5.01
N GLU A 439 -20.78 -3.75 5.66
CA GLU A 439 -20.46 -3.15 6.97
C GLU A 439 -19.97 -1.70 6.86
N GLY A 440 -19.66 -1.23 5.65
CA GLY A 440 -19.15 0.11 5.36
C GLY A 440 -20.19 1.05 4.74
N SER A 441 -19.71 2.09 4.07
CA SER A 441 -20.57 3.11 3.43
C SER A 441 -19.89 3.76 2.24
N VAL A 442 -20.69 4.20 1.27
CA VAL A 442 -20.24 5.06 0.16
C VAL A 442 -20.91 6.42 0.24
N SER A 443 -20.10 7.48 0.14
CA SER A 443 -20.53 8.87 0.17
C SER A 443 -19.94 9.64 -1.01
N VAL A 444 -20.70 10.58 -1.57
CA VAL A 444 -20.26 11.45 -2.67
C VAL A 444 -20.54 12.90 -2.32
N SER A 445 -19.51 13.75 -2.37
CA SER A 445 -19.63 15.20 -2.32
C SER A 445 -19.69 15.77 -3.74
N LEU A 446 -20.77 16.49 -4.04
CA LEU A 446 -21.11 17.00 -5.39
C LEU A 446 -20.64 18.44 -5.71
N PRO A 447 -20.34 19.34 -4.75
CA PRO A 447 -19.69 20.62 -5.03
C PRO A 447 -18.36 20.51 -5.78
N CYS A 448 -18.17 21.36 -6.79
CA CYS A 448 -17.00 21.37 -7.67
C CYS A 448 -16.15 22.64 -7.44
N PRO A 449 -14.80 22.58 -7.37
CA PRO A 449 -13.97 23.69 -6.92
C PRO A 449 -13.64 24.60 -8.10
N ALA A 450 -14.65 25.27 -8.65
CA ALA A 450 -14.57 25.96 -9.93
C ALA A 450 -15.20 27.36 -9.91
N GLY A 451 -14.72 28.23 -10.80
CA GLY A 451 -15.21 29.60 -10.97
C GLY A 451 -14.79 30.56 -9.85
N ASN A 452 -15.15 31.84 -10.03
CA ASN A 452 -14.87 32.89 -9.04
C ASN A 452 -16.10 33.15 -8.16
N VAL A 453 -16.09 32.57 -6.96
CA VAL A 453 -17.11 32.83 -5.91
C VAL A 453 -16.77 34.12 -5.12
N TRP A 454 -15.48 34.47 -5.07
CA TRP A 454 -14.92 35.50 -4.18
C TRP A 454 -15.33 36.94 -4.55
N SER A 455 -15.79 37.18 -5.77
CA SER A 455 -16.12 38.51 -6.31
C SER A 455 -17.28 39.24 -5.62
N LYS A 456 -17.99 38.59 -4.68
CA LYS A 456 -19.03 39.20 -3.83
C LYS A 456 -18.69 39.23 -2.33
N GLY A 457 -17.42 38.98 -1.96
CA GLY A 457 -17.01 38.82 -0.55
C GLY A 457 -17.45 37.49 0.07
N THR A 458 -18.01 36.58 -0.73
CA THR A 458 -18.53 35.28 -0.31
C THR A 458 -17.43 34.21 -0.41
N PRO A 459 -17.18 33.40 0.63
CA PRO A 459 -16.10 32.43 0.58
C PRO A 459 -16.47 31.17 -0.20
N ALA A 460 -15.60 30.80 -1.14
CA ALA A 460 -15.67 29.55 -1.89
C ALA A 460 -15.57 28.34 -0.95
N PHE A 461 -16.47 27.36 -1.06
CA PHE A 461 -16.56 26.27 -0.07
C PHE A 461 -15.25 25.52 0.17
N TRP A 462 -14.47 25.24 -0.88
CA TRP A 462 -13.19 24.54 -0.80
C TRP A 462 -12.11 25.29 -0.01
N ARG A 463 -12.29 26.61 0.18
CA ARG A 463 -11.38 27.46 0.95
C ARG A 463 -11.74 27.54 2.43
N THR A 464 -12.98 27.29 2.85
CA THR A 464 -13.37 27.44 4.27
C THR A 464 -12.90 26.27 5.13
N THR A 465 -12.54 26.56 6.37
CA THR A 465 -12.20 25.53 7.36
C THR A 465 -13.44 24.77 7.82
N THR A 466 -14.60 25.43 7.89
CA THR A 466 -15.89 24.83 8.26
C THR A 466 -16.30 23.68 7.34
N TRP A 467 -16.13 23.84 6.02
CA TRP A 467 -16.43 22.74 5.07
C TRP A 467 -15.41 21.61 5.18
N ARG A 468 -14.11 21.92 5.35
CA ARG A 468 -13.06 20.91 5.54
C ARG A 468 -13.30 20.07 6.80
N GLN A 469 -13.58 20.71 7.94
CA GLN A 469 -13.89 20.04 9.22
C GLN A 469 -15.17 19.20 9.13
N TRP A 470 -16.20 19.68 8.43
CA TRP A 470 -17.42 18.90 8.20
C TRP A 470 -17.16 17.67 7.31
N LEU A 471 -16.37 17.81 6.25
CA LEU A 471 -16.02 16.68 5.38
C LEU A 471 -15.15 15.66 6.13
N GLU A 472 -14.20 16.12 6.95
CA GLU A 472 -13.41 15.27 7.82
C GLU A 472 -14.27 14.52 8.84
N SER A 473 -15.24 15.18 9.48
CA SER A 473 -16.13 14.49 10.42
C SER A 473 -16.90 13.36 9.74
N LYS A 474 -17.23 13.47 8.44
CA LYS A 474 -17.84 12.40 7.64
C LYS A 474 -16.86 11.35 7.06
N ILE A 475 -15.56 11.63 7.05
CA ILE A 475 -14.49 10.66 6.72
C ILE A 475 -14.07 9.86 7.97
N LEU A 476 -14.21 10.45 9.16
CA LEU A 476 -13.84 9.87 10.45
C LEU A 476 -15.02 9.41 11.32
N GLU A 477 -16.27 9.67 10.90
CA GLU A 477 -17.52 9.26 11.58
C GLU A 477 -17.49 7.79 11.98
N GLY A 478 -17.77 7.43 13.24
CA GLY A 478 -17.74 6.04 13.69
C GLY A 478 -16.36 5.38 13.59
N ARG A 479 -15.35 5.99 14.23
CA ARG A 479 -14.02 5.44 14.52
C ARG A 479 -13.81 5.39 16.03
#